data_AF-A0A7S1KWB0-F1
#
_entry.id   AF-A0A7S1KWB0-F1
#
_cell.length_a   1.000
_cell.length_b   1.000
_cell.length_c   1.000
_cell.angle_alpha   90.00
_cell.angle_beta   90.00
_cell.angle_gamma   90.00
#
_symmetry.space_group_name_H-M   'P 1'
#
loop_
_entity.id
_entity.type
_entity.pdbx_description
1 polymer ?
#
loop_
_entity_poly.entity_id
_entity_poly.type
_entity_poly.pdbx_seq_one_letter_code
_entity_poly.pdbx_strand_id
1 'polypeptide(L)'
;FGSFSPGTLQRQLCPPPVPSDSKEPTIPRCILPMQMEAGAPCDGEATSNTVEEPTAPPEQHSVGSRNHDGGRCKPCAFFHTKGCNSGEQCLFCHLCPPQEKQRRKRLRRQICHDLMNSYDMHSRDRNNKQQGGGKKKAQPPSH
;
A
#
# COMPACT_ATOMS: atom_id res chain seq x y z
N PHE A 1 -48.86 24.78 34.70
CA PHE A 1 -47.57 24.28 35.19
C PHE A 1 -47.31 22.92 34.54
N GLY A 2 -46.38 22.69 33.62
CA GLY A 2 -45.37 23.53 33.00
C GLY A 2 -44.98 22.94 31.64
N SER A 3 -44.52 23.81 30.75
CA SER A 3 -44.03 23.53 29.42
C SER A 3 -42.64 22.88 29.49
N PHE A 4 -42.42 21.76 28.81
CA PHE A 4 -41.10 21.13 28.69
C PHE A 4 -40.67 21.04 27.22
N SER A 5 -39.74 21.90 26.86
CA SER A 5 -38.74 21.77 25.81
C SER A 5 -37.60 22.72 26.21
N PRO A 6 -36.33 22.55 25.78
CA PRO A 6 -35.75 21.53 24.90
C PRO A 6 -34.51 20.85 25.51
N GLY A 7 -34.05 19.75 24.94
CA GLY A 7 -32.81 19.09 25.33
C GLY A 7 -32.15 18.43 24.15
N THR A 8 -31.55 19.22 23.27
CA THR A 8 -30.68 18.73 22.19
C THR A 8 -29.48 18.05 22.86
N LEU A 9 -29.55 16.73 23.02
CA LEU A 9 -28.40 15.92 23.41
C LEU A 9 -27.40 15.97 22.26
N GLN A 10 -26.51 16.96 22.31
CA GLN A 10 -25.32 17.03 21.47
C GLN A 10 -24.48 15.80 21.81
N ARG A 11 -24.63 14.76 20.99
CA ARG A 11 -23.85 13.53 21.07
C ARG A 11 -22.40 13.89 20.81
N GLN A 12 -21.65 14.17 21.88
CA GLN A 12 -20.22 14.40 21.81
C GLN A 12 -19.58 13.12 21.26
N LEU A 13 -19.12 13.18 20.01
CA LEU A 13 -18.24 12.17 19.45
C LEU A 13 -16.87 12.37 20.11
N CYS A 14 -16.49 11.46 21.00
CA CYS A 14 -15.11 11.35 21.42
C CYS A 14 -14.24 11.12 20.18
N PRO A 15 -13.12 11.85 20.01
CA PRO A 15 -12.17 11.56 18.95
C PRO A 15 -11.59 10.15 19.15
N PRO A 16 -11.37 9.38 18.08
CA PRO A 16 -10.78 8.05 18.18
C PRO A 16 -9.35 8.15 18.76
N PRO A 17 -8.92 7.17 19.57
CA PRO A 17 -7.55 7.14 20.06
C PRO A 17 -6.59 7.04 18.88
N VAL A 18 -5.68 8.01 18.77
CA VAL A 18 -4.56 7.93 17.83
C VAL A 18 -3.61 6.84 18.32
N PRO A 19 -3.27 5.82 17.51
CA PRO A 19 -2.24 4.87 17.88
C PRO A 19 -0.89 5.59 17.89
N SER A 20 -0.37 5.85 19.09
CA SER A 20 1.02 6.22 19.31
C SER A 20 1.86 4.95 19.27
N ASP A 21 2.30 4.55 18.09
CA ASP A 21 3.36 3.54 17.93
C ASP A 21 4.61 4.22 17.36
N SER A 22 5.29 4.94 18.24
CA SER A 22 6.69 5.30 18.10
C SER A 22 7.52 4.02 18.27
N LYS A 23 7.61 3.23 17.21
CA LYS A 23 8.63 2.20 17.08
C LYS A 23 9.43 2.51 15.84
N GLU A 24 10.48 3.30 16.03
CA GLU A 24 11.55 3.41 15.06
C GLU A 24 12.08 1.99 14.78
N PRO A 25 12.23 1.57 13.51
CA PRO A 25 12.91 0.33 13.21
C PRO A 25 14.39 0.52 13.54
N THR A 26 14.86 -0.09 14.63
CA THR A 26 16.29 -0.36 14.81
C THR A 26 16.73 -1.26 13.67
N ILE A 27 17.24 -0.66 12.61
CA ILE A 27 17.92 -1.36 11.52
C ILE A 27 19.17 -2.00 12.15
N PRO A 28 19.36 -3.33 12.07
CA PRO A 28 20.64 -3.91 12.45
C PRO A 28 21.70 -3.33 11.53
N ARG A 29 22.63 -2.57 12.11
CA ARG A 29 23.82 -2.08 11.40
C ARG A 29 24.51 -3.30 10.78
N CYS A 30 24.70 -3.21 9.47
CA CYS A 30 25.46 -4.14 8.66
C CYS A 30 26.76 -4.55 9.37
N ILE A 31 26.83 -5.79 9.84
CA ILE A 31 28.10 -6.43 10.15
C ILE A 31 28.68 -6.86 8.80
N LEU A 32 29.60 -6.01 8.37
CA LEU A 32 30.71 -6.18 7.44
C LEU A 32 30.97 -7.62 6.94
N PRO A 33 31.24 -7.81 5.63
CA PRO A 33 31.86 -9.03 5.14
C PRO A 33 33.31 -9.12 5.65
N MET A 34 33.61 -10.15 6.44
CA MET A 34 34.99 -10.62 6.59
C MET A 34 35.40 -11.28 5.27
N GLN A 35 36.21 -10.58 4.48
CA GLN A 35 37.07 -11.19 3.48
C GLN A 35 38.50 -10.77 3.81
N MET A 36 39.21 -11.66 4.51
CA MET A 36 40.66 -11.71 4.50
C MET A 36 41.04 -12.72 3.42
N GLU A 37 41.94 -12.34 2.52
CA GLU A 37 43.08 -13.16 2.13
C GLU A 37 44.18 -12.23 1.61
N ALA A 38 45.40 -12.52 2.07
CA ALA A 38 46.62 -11.75 1.88
C ALA A 38 47.22 -11.93 0.47
N GLY A 39 47.98 -10.93 0.00
CA GLY A 39 49.05 -11.19 -0.96
C GLY A 39 49.53 -10.02 -1.83
N ALA A 40 50.80 -9.65 -1.60
CA ALA A 40 51.75 -8.95 -2.48
C ALA A 40 51.76 -7.39 -2.50
N PRO A 41 52.92 -6.78 -2.18
CA PRO A 41 53.23 -5.38 -2.50
C PRO A 41 53.93 -5.29 -3.86
N CYS A 42 53.55 -4.32 -4.69
CA CYS A 42 54.43 -3.78 -5.71
C CYS A 42 54.24 -2.27 -5.83
N ASP A 43 55.37 -1.59 -5.86
CA ASP A 43 55.58 -0.15 -5.81
C ASP A 43 55.15 0.58 -7.10
N GLY A 44 54.87 1.88 -6.95
CA GLY A 44 54.79 2.87 -8.03
C GLY A 44 53.42 2.92 -8.73
N GLU A 45 52.89 4.03 -9.20
CA GLU A 45 53.33 5.41 -9.32
C GLU A 45 52.10 6.22 -9.74
N ALA A 46 52.11 7.52 -9.47
CA ALA A 46 50.99 8.42 -9.71
C ALA A 46 50.51 8.41 -11.17
N THR A 47 49.24 8.08 -11.41
CA THR A 47 48.46 8.70 -12.49
C THR A 47 47.01 8.91 -12.07
N SER A 48 46.65 10.19 -12.05
CA SER A 48 45.31 10.76 -11.97
C SER A 48 44.33 10.10 -12.96
N ASN A 49 43.27 9.49 -12.44
CA ASN A 49 42.08 9.17 -13.23
C ASN A 49 40.89 9.93 -12.67
N THR A 50 40.59 11.04 -13.34
CA THR A 50 39.30 11.74 -13.33
C THR A 50 38.18 10.72 -13.55
N VAL A 51 37.39 10.46 -12.51
CA VAL A 51 36.14 9.72 -12.68
C VAL A 51 35.12 10.70 -13.24
N GLU A 52 34.93 10.60 -14.55
CA GLU A 52 33.87 11.23 -15.31
C GLU A 52 32.53 11.05 -14.60
N GLU A 53 31.89 12.17 -14.32
CA GLU A 53 30.54 12.33 -13.80
C GLU A 53 29.54 11.54 -14.68
N PRO A 54 28.86 10.50 -14.16
CA PRO A 54 27.72 9.95 -14.86
C PRO A 54 26.63 11.02 -14.81
N THR A 55 26.34 11.63 -15.95
CA THR A 55 25.22 12.56 -16.15
C THR A 55 23.96 11.88 -15.62
N ALA A 56 23.59 12.20 -14.39
CA ALA A 56 22.47 11.57 -13.72
C ALA A 56 21.20 11.93 -14.51
N PRO A 57 20.35 10.96 -14.87
CA PRO A 57 19.04 11.24 -15.45
C PRO A 57 18.32 12.29 -14.58
N PRO A 58 17.61 13.24 -15.21
CA PRO A 58 17.15 14.48 -14.58
C PRO A 58 16.46 14.17 -13.27
N GLU A 59 16.89 14.76 -12.16
CA GLU A 59 16.41 14.55 -10.78
C GLU A 59 14.91 14.15 -10.70
N GLN A 60 14.64 12.84 -10.86
CA GLN A 60 13.28 12.28 -10.83
C GLN A 60 12.89 11.86 -9.42
N HIS A 61 13.68 12.24 -8.41
CA HIS A 61 13.34 11.99 -7.03
C HIS A 61 12.41 13.10 -6.53
N SER A 62 11.51 12.73 -5.64
CA SER A 62 10.62 13.66 -4.96
C SER A 62 10.51 13.25 -3.49
N VAL A 63 10.07 14.15 -2.61
CA VAL A 63 9.83 13.82 -1.20
C VAL A 63 8.93 12.57 -1.05
N GLY A 64 7.93 12.42 -1.93
CA GLY A 64 7.04 11.25 -1.98
C GLY A 64 7.67 9.94 -2.48
N SER A 65 8.89 9.99 -3.02
CA SER A 65 9.62 8.83 -3.54
C SER A 65 10.42 8.07 -2.47
N ARG A 66 10.52 8.59 -1.24
CA ARG A 66 11.27 7.97 -0.12
C ARG A 66 10.92 6.51 0.18
N ASN A 67 9.69 6.10 -0.11
CA ASN A 67 9.19 4.74 0.13
C ASN A 67 8.97 3.97 -1.18
N HIS A 68 9.67 4.34 -2.25
CA HIS A 68 9.55 3.70 -3.56
C HIS A 68 10.02 2.25 -3.53
N ASP A 69 11.22 1.98 -2.99
CA ASP A 69 11.82 0.64 -2.96
C ASP A 69 10.97 -0.35 -2.16
N GLY A 70 10.27 0.13 -1.13
CA GLY A 70 9.32 -0.67 -0.35
C GLY A 70 7.94 -0.85 -1.01
N GLY A 71 7.70 -0.32 -2.20
CA GLY A 71 6.41 -0.38 -2.90
C GLY A 71 5.26 0.41 -2.24
N ARG A 72 5.51 1.05 -1.09
CA ARG A 72 4.53 1.82 -0.30
C ARG A 72 4.37 3.26 -0.77
N CYS A 73 5.11 3.66 -1.79
CA CYS A 73 5.01 4.97 -2.43
C CYS A 73 3.62 5.23 -3.04
N LYS A 74 3.29 6.49 -3.28
CA LYS A 74 2.08 6.90 -4.04
C LYS A 74 2.51 7.57 -5.34
N PRO A 75 2.26 6.99 -6.53
CA PRO A 75 2.70 7.58 -7.79
C PRO A 75 2.04 8.94 -8.03
N CYS A 76 2.83 9.90 -8.53
CA CYS A 76 2.34 11.22 -8.91
C CYS A 76 1.35 11.12 -10.08
N ALA A 77 0.24 11.85 -9.99
CA ALA A 77 -0.78 11.87 -11.02
C ALA A 77 -0.32 12.62 -12.30
N PHE A 78 0.60 13.56 -12.14
CA PHE A 78 0.90 14.57 -13.15
C PHE A 78 2.27 14.41 -13.78
N PHE A 79 3.23 13.78 -13.09
CA PHE A 79 4.60 13.61 -13.55
C PHE A 79 4.70 12.98 -14.96
N HIS A 80 4.01 11.85 -15.20
CA HIS A 80 4.01 11.15 -16.49
C HIS A 80 2.93 11.61 -17.49
N THR A 81 2.12 12.62 -17.16
CA THR A 81 1.02 13.07 -18.03
C THR A 81 1.22 14.47 -18.56
N LYS A 82 1.45 15.44 -17.67
CA LYS A 82 1.57 16.87 -18.02
C LYS A 82 2.77 17.55 -17.36
N GLY A 83 3.62 16.78 -16.67
CA GLY A 83 4.67 17.30 -15.80
C GLY A 83 4.14 17.63 -14.40
N CYS A 84 5.01 17.51 -13.38
CA CYS A 84 4.68 17.90 -12.02
C CYS A 84 5.17 19.32 -11.73
N ASN A 85 4.26 20.22 -11.36
CA ASN A 85 4.61 21.60 -10.98
C ASN A 85 5.33 21.71 -9.63
N SER A 86 5.29 20.67 -8.78
CA SER A 86 5.89 20.69 -7.45
C SER A 86 7.38 20.30 -7.46
N GLY A 87 7.92 19.83 -8.59
CA GLY A 87 9.31 19.38 -8.69
C GLY A 87 9.70 18.37 -7.61
N GLU A 88 10.86 18.58 -7.01
CA GLU A 88 11.40 17.76 -5.92
C GLU A 88 10.54 17.77 -4.65
N GLN A 89 9.84 18.88 -4.37
CA GLN A 89 8.96 19.00 -3.20
C GLN A 89 7.64 18.23 -3.35
N CYS A 90 7.43 17.52 -4.47
CA CYS A 90 6.22 16.73 -4.65
C CYS A 90 6.10 15.63 -3.57
N LEU A 91 4.95 15.60 -2.89
CA LEU A 91 4.60 14.56 -1.91
C LEU A 91 4.27 13.21 -2.55
N PHE A 92 4.30 13.13 -3.88
CA PHE A 92 4.03 11.91 -4.64
C PHE A 92 5.27 11.44 -5.39
N CYS A 93 5.38 10.13 -5.55
CA CYS A 93 6.50 9.45 -6.17
C CYS A 93 6.61 9.74 -7.66
N HIS A 94 7.78 10.20 -8.07
CA HIS A 94 8.16 10.43 -9.47
C HIS A 94 8.89 9.20 -10.08
N LEU A 95 9.53 8.37 -9.24
CA LEU A 95 10.21 7.14 -9.66
C LEU A 95 9.31 6.00 -10.15
N CYS A 96 7.99 6.08 -9.94
CA CYS A 96 7.08 5.02 -10.42
C CYS A 96 6.97 5.05 -11.94
N PRO A 97 6.87 3.88 -12.61
CA PRO A 97 6.69 3.85 -14.06
C PRO A 97 5.35 4.48 -14.47
N PRO A 98 5.26 4.98 -15.72
CA PRO A 98 4.00 5.42 -16.27
C PRO A 98 2.98 4.26 -16.16
N GLN A 99 1.71 4.59 -15.87
CA GLN A 99 0.61 3.63 -15.69
C GLN A 99 0.60 2.83 -14.37
N GLU A 100 1.60 2.94 -13.49
CA GLU A 100 1.58 2.27 -12.17
C GLU A 100 0.36 2.69 -11.32
N LYS A 101 -0.05 3.96 -11.43
CA LYS A 101 -1.28 4.47 -10.81
C LYS A 101 -2.53 3.73 -11.30
N GLN A 102 -2.65 3.54 -12.61
CA GLN A 102 -3.79 2.86 -13.23
C GLN A 102 -3.79 1.37 -12.84
N ARG A 103 -2.62 0.72 -12.89
CA ARG A 103 -2.43 -0.67 -12.47
C ARG A 103 -2.88 -0.89 -11.02
N ARG A 104 -2.39 -0.07 -10.08
CA ARG A 104 -2.79 -0.16 -8.66
C ARG A 104 -4.28 0.09 -8.44
N LYS A 105 -4.88 1.01 -9.21
CA LYS A 105 -6.32 1.28 -9.15
C LYS A 105 -7.14 0.08 -9.64
N ARG A 106 -6.73 -0.55 -10.74
CA ARG A 106 -7.38 -1.75 -11.29
C ARG A 106 -7.28 -2.92 -10.30
N LEU A 107 -6.10 -3.15 -9.73
CA LEU A 107 -5.90 -4.21 -8.75
C LEU A 107 -6.78 -4.02 -7.51
N ARG A 108 -6.85 -2.80 -6.95
CA ARG A 108 -7.73 -2.49 -5.81
C ARG A 108 -9.21 -2.77 -6.13
N ARG A 109 -9.65 -2.43 -7.33
CA ARG A 109 -11.03 -2.70 -7.79
C ARG A 109 -11.28 -4.20 -7.92
N GLN A 110 -10.35 -4.95 -8.49
CA GLN A 110 -10.44 -6.41 -8.62
C GLN A 110 -10.51 -7.09 -7.26
N ILE A 111 -9.57 -6.78 -6.35
CA ILE A 111 -9.59 -7.35 -4.99
C ILE A 111 -10.91 -7.04 -4.29
N CYS A 112 -11.38 -5.79 -4.35
CA CYS A 112 -12.66 -5.41 -3.76
C CYS A 112 -13.84 -6.21 -4.37
N HIS A 113 -13.87 -6.34 -5.70
CA HIS A 113 -14.87 -7.13 -6.40
C HIS A 113 -14.84 -8.61 -5.99
N ASP A 114 -13.66 -9.22 -5.95
CA ASP A 114 -13.48 -10.63 -5.64
C ASP A 114 -13.84 -10.93 -4.19
N LEU A 115 -13.45 -10.05 -3.25
CA LEU A 115 -13.86 -10.13 -1.85
C LEU A 115 -15.39 -10.04 -1.72
N MET A 116 -16.03 -9.09 -2.40
CA MET A 116 -17.49 -8.94 -2.36
C MET A 116 -18.20 -10.16 -2.96
N ASN A 117 -17.71 -10.68 -4.09
CA ASN A 117 -18.26 -11.88 -4.73
C ASN A 117 -18.13 -13.11 -3.83
N SER A 118 -16.99 -13.27 -3.15
CA SER A 118 -16.80 -14.38 -2.19
C SER A 118 -17.79 -14.30 -1.02
N TYR A 119 -18.09 -13.09 -0.52
CA TYR A 119 -19.03 -12.90 0.57
C TYR A 119 -20.46 -13.24 0.15
N ASP A 120 -20.87 -12.84 -1.06
CA ASP A 120 -22.19 -13.11 -1.62
C ASP A 120 -22.42 -14.61 -1.88
N MET A 121 -21.42 -15.35 -2.38
CA MET A 121 -21.50 -16.81 -2.54
C MET A 121 -21.75 -17.53 -1.20
N HIS A 122 -20.97 -17.22 -0.16
CA HIS A 122 -21.15 -17.83 1.18
C HIS A 122 -22.52 -17.50 1.82
N SER A 123 -23.14 -16.38 1.42
CA SER A 123 -24.50 -16.04 1.84
C SER A 123 -25.54 -16.93 1.15
N ARG A 124 -25.38 -17.14 -0.16
CA ARG A 124 -26.28 -17.97 -0.97
C ARG A 124 -26.23 -19.45 -0.57
N ASP A 125 -25.04 -19.99 -0.28
CA ASP A 125 -24.90 -21.38 0.17
C ASP A 125 -25.62 -21.64 1.51
N ARG A 126 -25.51 -20.71 2.46
CA ARG A 126 -26.26 -20.79 3.72
C ARG A 126 -27.76 -20.73 3.48
N ASN A 127 -28.21 -19.85 2.60
CA ASN A 127 -29.63 -19.73 2.26
C ASN A 127 -30.17 -20.98 1.55
N ASN A 128 -29.41 -21.56 0.62
CA ASN A 128 -29.76 -22.78 -0.09
C ASN A 128 -29.84 -24.00 0.84
N LYS A 129 -28.89 -24.14 1.79
CA LYS A 129 -28.93 -25.21 2.80
C LYS A 129 -30.13 -25.07 3.75
N GLN A 130 -30.50 -23.84 4.11
CA GLN A 130 -31.69 -23.59 4.94
C GLN A 130 -32.99 -23.92 4.20
N GLN A 131 -33.05 -23.69 2.88
CA GLN A 131 -34.24 -23.94 2.05
C GLN A 131 -34.33 -25.40 1.53
N GLY A 132 -33.21 -26.11 1.39
CA GLY A 132 -33.16 -27.52 0.96
C GLY A 132 -33.62 -28.54 2.02
N GLY A 133 -33.86 -28.11 3.26
CA GLY A 133 -34.38 -28.94 4.36
C GLY A 133 -35.91 -29.11 4.37
N GLY A 134 -36.61 -28.62 3.36
CA GLY A 134 -38.05 -28.82 3.17
C GLY A 134 -38.36 -30.25 2.74
N LYS A 135 -38.51 -31.13 3.73
CA LYS A 135 -39.07 -32.49 3.61
C LYS A 135 -40.27 -32.52 2.66
N LYS A 136 -40.09 -33.01 1.43
CA LYS A 136 -41.22 -33.49 0.61
C LYS A 136 -41.65 -34.80 1.27
N LYS A 137 -42.66 -34.77 2.14
CA LYS A 137 -43.29 -35.99 2.64
C LYS A 137 -43.90 -36.71 1.44
N ALA A 138 -43.25 -37.75 0.94
CA ALA A 138 -43.88 -38.68 0.02
C ALA A 138 -45.01 -39.38 0.80
N GLN A 139 -46.24 -39.17 0.36
CA GLN A 139 -47.41 -39.86 0.89
C GLN A 139 -47.47 -41.22 0.18
N PRO A 140 -47.46 -42.37 0.89
CA PRO A 140 -47.54 -43.66 0.23
C PRO A 140 -48.92 -43.83 -0.42
N PRO A 141 -49.02 -44.51 -1.57
CA PRO A 141 -50.30 -44.78 -2.20
C PRO A 141 -51.16 -45.67 -1.29
N SER A 142 -52.35 -45.19 -0.96
CA SER A 142 -53.39 -45.97 -0.30
C SER A 142 -53.93 -47.00 -1.29
N HIS A 143 -53.82 -48.27 -0.93
CA HIS A 143 -54.40 -49.41 -1.65
C HIS A 143 -55.89 -49.58 -1.34
#